data_AF-A0A3L7XFW3-F1
#
_entry.id   AF-A0A3L7XFW3-F1
#
_cell.length_a   1.000
_cell.length_b   1.000
_cell.length_c   1.000
_cell.angle_alpha   90.00
_cell.angle_beta   90.00
_cell.angle_gamma   90.00
#
_symmetry.space_group_name_H-M   'P 1'
#
loop_
_entity.id
_entity.type
_entity.pdbx_description
1 polymer ?
#
loop_
_entity_poly.entity_id
_entity_poly.type
_entity_poly.pdbx_seq_one_letter_code
_entity_poly.pdbx_strand_id
1 'polypeptide(L)' 'MTTLEQTIIREIATLPEYRLPNVLVYIRFLKYGLDSDEKEIEERFERSWKRIRAVTKELNITEEDIEAEIRAVREEK' A
#
# COMPACT_ATOMS: atom_id res chain seq x y z
N MET A 1 -11.78 15.90 16.35
CA MET A 1 -11.33 14.84 15.42
C MET A 1 -9.83 14.83 15.45
N THR A 2 -9.24 13.66 15.69
CA THR A 2 -7.81 13.53 15.96
C THR A 2 -6.99 13.86 14.70
N THR A 3 -5.77 14.37 14.88
CA THR A 3 -4.86 14.75 13.79
C THR A 3 -4.56 13.58 12.85
N LEU A 4 -4.56 12.34 13.36
CA LEU A 4 -4.29 11.13 12.58
C LEU A 4 -5.42 10.79 11.60
N GLU A 5 -6.68 10.88 12.02
CA GLU A 5 -7.83 10.61 11.15
C GLU A 5 -7.87 11.57 9.96
N GLN A 6 -7.56 12.85 10.19
CA GLN A 6 -7.47 13.86 9.14
C GLN A 6 -6.33 13.58 8.17
N THR A 7 -5.17 13.14 8.67
CA THR A 7 -4.04 12.73 7.83
C THR A 7 -4.42 11.54 6.96
N ILE A 8 -5.05 10.50 7.52
CA ILE A 8 -5.49 9.31 6.75
C ILE A 8 -6.48 9.71 5.65
N ILE A 9 -7.46 10.58 5.95
CA ILE A 9 -8.42 11.06 4.95
C ILE A 9 -7.71 11.83 3.82
N ARG A 10 -6.71 12.66 4.14
CA ARG A 10 -5.94 13.39 3.13
C ARG A 10 -5.16 12.45 2.21
N GLU A 11 -4.47 11.46 2.77
CA GLU A 11 -3.70 10.48 1.97
C GLU A 11 -4.62 9.66 1.04
N ILE A 12 -5.81 9.26 1.54
CA ILE A 12 -6.81 8.56 0.72
C ILE A 12 -7.38 9.46 -0.38
N ALA A 13 -7.62 10.73 -0.08
CA ALA A 13 -8.20 11.67 -1.05
C ALA A 13 -7.26 11.95 -2.24
N THR A 14 -5.95 11.82 -2.06
CA THR A 14 -4.95 12.02 -3.12
C THR A 14 -4.54 10.75 -3.84
N LEU A 15 -5.08 9.59 -3.46
CA LEU A 15 -4.77 8.32 -4.11
C LEU A 15 -5.51 8.19 -5.45
N PRO A 16 -4.87 7.61 -6.48
CA PRO A 16 -5.55 7.26 -7.71
C PRO A 16 -6.72 6.30 -7.45
N GLU A 17 -7.84 6.50 -8.16
CA GLU A 17 -9.09 5.75 -7.92
C GLU A 17 -8.91 4.23 -8.00
N TYR A 18 -8.06 3.75 -8.92
CA TYR A 18 -7.75 2.33 -9.07
C TYR A 18 -7.03 1.70 -7.85
N ARG A 19 -6.44 2.51 -6.97
CA ARG A 19 -5.81 2.06 -5.72
C ARG A 19 -6.80 2.00 -4.55
N LEU A 20 -7.90 2.75 -4.59
CA LEU A 20 -8.89 2.82 -3.51
C LEU A 20 -9.49 1.46 -3.12
N PRO A 21 -9.79 0.52 -4.07
CA PRO A 21 -10.24 -0.82 -3.70
C PRO A 21 -9.26 -1.58 -2.81
N ASN A 22 -7.94 -1.46 -3.07
CA ASN A 22 -6.90 -2.12 -2.27
C ASN A 22 -6.81 -1.51 -0.85
N VAL A 23 -6.91 -0.18 -0.76
CA VAL A 23 -6.94 0.52 0.53
C VAL A 23 -8.15 0.12 1.35
N LEU A 24 -9.33 0.02 0.72
CA LEU A 24 -10.55 -0.44 1.39
C LEU A 24 -10.41 -1.88 1.89
N VAL A 25 -9.79 -2.77 1.10
CA VAL A 25 -9.49 -4.14 1.54
C VAL A 25 -8.57 -4.13 2.76
N TYR A 26 -7.52 -3.30 2.76
CA TYR A 26 -6.59 -3.19 3.88
C TYR A 26 -7.23 -2.61 5.15
N ILE A 27 -8.08 -1.59 5.02
CA ILE A 27 -8.84 -1.03 6.17
C ILE A 27 -9.81 -2.07 6.72
N ARG A 28 -10.55 -2.77 5.85
CA ARG A 28 -11.45 -3.87 6.27
C ARG A 28 -10.68 -4.99 6.95
N PHE A 29 -9.50 -5.29 6.43
CA PHE A 29 -8.56 -6.21 7.05
C PHE A 29 -8.15 -5.75 8.45
N LEU A 30 -7.73 -4.50 8.66
CA LEU A 30 -7.40 -4.00 10.00
C LEU A 30 -8.60 -3.98 10.95
N LYS A 31 -9.79 -3.68 10.41
CA LYS A 31 -11.02 -3.51 11.20
C LYS A 31 -11.68 -4.84 11.60
N TYR A 32 -11.62 -5.84 10.73
CA TYR A 32 -12.33 -7.12 10.89
C TYR A 32 -11.39 -8.33 10.95
N GLY A 33 -10.15 -8.18 10.52
CA GLY A 33 -9.11 -9.22 10.59
C GLY A 33 -8.60 -9.47 12.00
N LEU A 34 -8.96 -8.64 12.99
CA LEU A 34 -8.71 -8.94 14.41
C LEU A 34 -9.47 -10.19 14.90
N ASP A 35 -10.53 -10.61 14.18
CA ASP A 35 -11.26 -11.86 14.44
C ASP A 35 -10.87 -12.99 13.46
N SER A 36 -9.94 -12.74 12.54
CA SER A 36 -9.43 -13.74 11.58
C SER A 36 -8.06 -14.24 12.05
N ASP A 37 -7.74 -15.50 11.77
CA ASP A 37 -6.48 -16.12 12.22
C ASP A 37 -5.27 -15.35 11.66
N GLU A 38 -4.41 -14.85 12.54
CA GLU A 38 -3.26 -13.99 12.24
C GLU A 38 -2.35 -14.57 11.14
N LYS A 39 -2.32 -15.90 11.01
CA LYS A 39 -1.62 -16.60 9.94
C LYS A 39 -2.21 -16.39 8.55
N GLU A 40 -3.54 -16.46 8.39
CA GLU A 40 -4.17 -16.33 7.07
C GLU A 40 -3.92 -14.93 6.49
N ILE A 41 -3.91 -13.97 7.39
CA ILE A 41 -3.61 -12.57 7.20
C ILE A 41 -2.17 -12.38 6.68
N GLU A 42 -1.19 -12.93 7.41
CA GLU A 42 0.22 -12.84 7.08
C GLU A 42 0.52 -13.51 5.72
N GLU A 43 -0.07 -14.68 5.47
CA GLU A 43 0.05 -15.39 4.20
C GLU A 43 -0.50 -14.60 3.00
N ARG A 44 -1.57 -13.81 3.21
CA ARG A 44 -2.17 -12.99 2.16
C ARG A 44 -1.32 -11.76 1.86
N PHE A 45 -0.71 -11.17 2.88
CA PHE A 45 0.26 -10.09 2.73
C PHE A 45 1.52 -10.58 2.00
N GLU A 46 2.11 -11.70 2.45
CA GLU A 46 3.26 -12.35 1.81
C GLU A 46 2.99 -12.70 0.34
N ARG A 47 1.81 -13.22 0.00
CA ARG A 47 1.42 -13.49 -1.41
C ARG A 47 1.32 -12.22 -2.25
N SER A 48 0.86 -11.12 -1.67
CA SER A 48 0.78 -9.85 -2.37
C SER A 48 2.17 -9.24 -2.56
N TRP A 49 3.04 -9.39 -1.57
CA TRP A 49 4.43 -8.93 -1.63
C TRP A 49 5.29 -9.74 -2.59
N LYS A 50 5.11 -11.06 -2.65
CA LYS A 50 5.73 -11.93 -3.67
C LYS A 50 5.31 -11.54 -5.08
N ARG A 51 4.05 -11.19 -5.31
CA ARG A 51 3.58 -10.71 -6.62
C ARG A 51 4.23 -9.39 -7.01
N ILE A 52 4.34 -8.45 -6.08
CA ILE A 52 5.03 -7.18 -6.32
C ILE A 52 6.50 -7.43 -6.64
N ARG A 53 7.23 -8.22 -5.85
CA ARG A 53 8.63 -8.56 -6.14
C ARG A 53 8.81 -9.29 -7.47
N ALA A 54 7.87 -10.17 -7.85
CA ALA A 54 7.91 -10.83 -9.14
C ALA A 54 7.74 -9.84 -10.29
N VAL A 55 6.82 -8.89 -10.17
CA VAL A 55 6.62 -7.79 -11.13
C VAL A 55 7.86 -6.89 -11.19
N THR A 56 8.45 -6.51 -10.04
CA THR A 56 9.70 -5.72 -9.99
C THR A 56 10.84 -6.43 -10.71
N LYS A 57 10.94 -7.76 -10.55
CA LYS A 57 11.95 -8.58 -11.21
C LYS A 57 11.70 -8.75 -12.71
N GLU A 58 10.45 -8.88 -13.14
CA GLU A 58 10.08 -8.92 -14.57
C GLU A 58 10.27 -7.58 -15.27
N LEU A 59 10.05 -6.47 -14.56
CA LEU A 59 10.19 -5.11 -15.08
C LEU A 59 11.62 -4.57 -14.94
N ASN A 60 12.54 -5.34 -14.34
CA ASN A 60 13.94 -4.95 -14.09
C ASN A 60 14.09 -3.59 -13.37
N ILE A 61 13.11 -3.24 -12.55
CA ILE A 61 13.07 -1.99 -11.79
C ILE A 61 14.11 -2.11 -10.67
N THR A 62 15.12 -1.25 -10.70
CA THR A 62 16.18 -1.26 -9.68
C THR A 62 15.77 -0.43 -8.45
N GLU A 63 16.50 -0.61 -7.35
CA GLU A 63 16.31 0.22 -6.15
C GLU A 63 16.49 1.71 -6.49
N GLU A 64 17.40 2.04 -7.44
CA GLU A 64 17.60 3.40 -7.91
C GLU A 64 16.38 3.96 -8.67
N ASP A 65 15.67 3.14 -9.45
CA ASP A 65 14.44 3.56 -10.14
C ASP A 65 13.32 3.89 -9.14
N ILE A 66 13.22 3.09 -8.06
CA ILE A 66 12.25 3.32 -6.98
C ILE A 66 12.60 4.61 -6.23
N GLU A 67 13.88 4.82 -5.91
CA GLU A 67 14.32 6.06 -5.26
C GLU A 67 14.12 7.30 -6.15
N ALA A 68 14.30 7.15 -7.47
CA ALA A 68 14.06 8.22 -8.44
C ALA A 68 12.57 8.61 -8.49
N GLU A 69 11.66 7.65 -8.52
CA GLU A 69 10.22 7.94 -8.44
C GLU A 69 9.84 8.59 -7.09
N ILE A 70 10.36 8.08 -5.97
CA ILE A 70 10.09 8.65 -4.65
C ILE A 70 10.58 10.10 -4.56
N ARG A 71 11.74 10.40 -5.16
CA ARG A 71 12.32 11.74 -5.16
C ARG A 71 11.53 12.69 -6.06
N ALA A 72 11.15 12.25 -7.26
CA ALA A 72 10.32 13.03 -8.16
C ALA A 72 8.98 13.43 -7.52
N VAL A 73 8.30 12.50 -6.84
CA VAL A 73 7.03 12.79 -6.14
C VAL A 73 7.22 13.73 -4.93
N ARG A 74 8.41 13.75 -4.31
CA ARG A 74 8.73 14.65 -3.19
C ARG A 74 9.16 16.05 -3.64
N GLU A 75 9.77 16.18 -4.81
CA GLU A 75 10.21 17.46 -5.39
C GLU A 75 9.09 18.17 -6.18
N GLU A 76 8.05 17.45 -6.59
CA GLU A 76 6.82 18.03 -7.18
C GLU A 76 5.81 18.57 -6.15
N LYS A 77 6.16 18.61 -4.86
CA LYS A 77 5.40 19.25 -3.77
C LYS A 77 6.09 20.50 -3.25
#